data_AF-A0A930DNX1-F1
#
_entry.id   AF-A0A930DNX1-F1
#
_cell.length_a   1.000
_cell.length_b   1.000
_cell.length_c   1.000
_cell.angle_alpha   90.00
_cell.angle_beta   90.00
_cell.angle_gamma   90.00
#
_symmetry.space_group_name_H-M   'P 1'
#
loop_
_entity.id
_entity.type
_entity.pdbx_description
1 polymer ?
#
loop_
_entity_poly.entity_id
_entity_poly.type
_entity_poly.pdbx_seq_one_letter_code
_entity_poly.pdbx_strand_id
1 'polypeptide(L)'
;MQSPIKTLVDMVKDRDLKQKALSDRVGSTAPIKIPSAFIACKKCGRRALRARWEEHLFVCPHCGSYAAVGAYYRLEKLYDSGTFQELDKDITVRDPLDFPDYKEKVKELEKKTGLKEAVV
;
A
#
# COMPACT_ATOMS: atom_id res chain seq x y z
N MET A 1 11.54 -10.06 30.42
CA MET A 1 12.26 -10.63 29.26
C MET A 1 11.21 -11.15 28.28
N GLN A 2 11.19 -10.71 27.02
CA GLN A 2 10.20 -11.22 26.06
C GLN A 2 10.56 -12.66 25.66
N SER A 3 9.55 -13.53 25.53
CA SER A 3 9.74 -14.94 25.17
C SER A 3 10.31 -15.08 23.75
N PRO A 4 11.22 -16.04 23.48
CA PRO A 4 11.75 -16.28 22.13
C PRO A 4 10.66 -16.48 21.06
N ILE A 5 9.52 -17.07 21.46
CA ILE A 5 8.37 -17.28 20.58
C ILE A 5 7.72 -15.95 20.18
N LYS A 6 7.61 -14.99 21.12
CA LYS A 6 7.04 -13.67 20.84
C LYS A 6 7.90 -12.92 19.81
N THR A 7 9.22 -12.92 20.00
CA THR A 7 10.15 -12.28 19.06
C THR A 7 10.03 -12.86 17.65
N LEU A 8 9.90 -14.18 17.51
CA LEU A 8 9.70 -14.82 16.20
C LEU A 8 8.38 -14.40 15.54
N VAL A 9 7.29 -14.33 16.31
CA VAL A 9 5.98 -13.88 15.80
C VAL A 9 6.04 -12.43 15.32
N ASP A 10 6.67 -11.56 16.09
CA ASP A 10 6.83 -10.13 15.76
C ASP A 10 7.66 -9.98 14.46
N MET A 11 8.72 -10.77 14.30
CA MET A 11 9.54 -10.81 13.08
C MET A 11 8.76 -11.29 11.84
N VAL A 12 7.87 -12.27 11.98
CA VAL A 12 7.05 -12.76 10.85
C VAL A 12 6.04 -11.70 10.43
N LYS A 13 5.33 -11.10 11.40
CA LYS A 13 4.37 -10.02 11.13
C LYS A 13 5.02 -8.84 10.41
N ASP A 14 6.22 -8.49 10.84
CA ASP A 14 7.04 -7.47 10.19
C ASP A 14 7.35 -7.77 8.73
N ARG A 15 7.74 -9.02 8.45
CA ARG A 15 8.07 -9.44 7.10
C ARG A 15 6.84 -9.32 6.19
N ASP A 16 5.68 -9.73 6.69
CA ASP A 16 4.43 -9.70 5.92
C ASP A 16 4.00 -8.26 5.61
N LEU A 17 4.03 -7.36 6.60
CA LEU A 17 3.73 -5.94 6.38
C LEU A 17 4.73 -5.30 5.40
N LYS A 18 6.03 -5.56 5.55
CA LYS A 18 7.07 -5.03 4.65
C LYS A 18 6.90 -5.52 3.21
N GLN A 19 6.46 -6.75 3.02
CA GLN A 19 6.19 -7.33 1.70
C GLN A 19 4.97 -6.66 1.05
N LYS A 20 3.86 -6.50 1.78
CA LYS A 20 2.66 -5.81 1.29
C LYS A 20 2.94 -4.34 1.00
N ALA A 21 3.69 -3.66 1.88
CA ALA A 21 4.17 -2.31 1.66
C ALA A 21 5.01 -2.22 0.39
N LEU A 22 5.88 -3.20 0.09
CA LEU A 22 6.64 -3.24 -1.18
C LEU A 22 5.76 -3.24 -2.42
N SER A 23 4.65 -3.96 -2.39
CA SER A 23 3.75 -4.04 -3.53
C SER A 23 2.95 -2.75 -3.79
N ASP A 24 2.77 -1.87 -2.80
CA ASP A 24 1.85 -0.71 -2.90
C ASP A 24 2.48 0.68 -2.70
N ARG A 25 3.82 0.78 -2.66
CA ARG A 25 4.59 2.03 -2.37
C ARG A 25 4.18 3.25 -3.21
N VAL A 26 3.66 3.06 -4.41
CA VAL A 26 3.16 4.15 -5.28
C VAL A 26 2.01 3.64 -6.10
N GLY A 27 0.81 4.23 -5.93
CA GLY A 27 -0.37 4.18 -6.80
C GLY A 27 -0.30 3.23 -8.01
N SER A 28 -0.04 1.96 -7.76
CA SER A 28 0.27 0.94 -8.77
C SER A 28 -1.03 0.31 -9.17
N THR A 29 -1.95 1.14 -9.65
CA THR A 29 -3.22 0.67 -10.16
C THR A 29 -3.09 0.25 -11.64
N ALA A 30 -1.91 -0.21 -12.08
CA ALA A 30 -1.70 -0.66 -13.44
C ALA A 30 -0.86 -1.94 -13.43
N PRO A 31 -1.23 -2.94 -14.26
CA PRO A 31 -0.52 -4.19 -14.31
C PRO A 31 0.91 -3.93 -14.78
N ILE A 32 1.87 -4.36 -13.96
CA ILE A 32 3.28 -4.64 -14.27
C ILE A 32 3.78 -3.98 -15.57
N LYS A 33 4.21 -2.72 -15.46
CA LYS A 33 5.24 -2.16 -16.34
C LYS A 33 6.40 -1.82 -15.44
N ILE A 34 7.62 -2.23 -15.81
CA ILE A 34 8.88 -1.89 -15.13
C ILE A 34 8.73 -0.48 -14.56
N PRO A 35 8.63 -0.34 -13.24
CA PRO A 35 8.00 0.85 -12.68
C PRO A 35 8.94 2.01 -13.00
N SER A 36 8.44 3.02 -13.73
CA SER A 36 9.27 4.09 -14.28
C SER A 36 10.21 4.62 -13.21
N ALA A 37 11.51 4.69 -13.50
CA ALA A 37 12.51 5.13 -12.52
C ALA A 37 12.23 6.56 -12.01
N PHE A 38 11.39 7.32 -12.70
CA PHE A 38 10.97 8.68 -12.35
C PHE A 38 9.46 8.78 -12.12
N ILE A 39 9.07 9.65 -11.20
CA ILE A 39 7.69 10.04 -10.89
C ILE A 39 7.55 11.54 -11.16
N ALA A 40 6.51 11.91 -11.93
CA ALA A 40 6.15 13.30 -12.18
C ALA A 40 5.19 13.82 -11.11
N CYS A 41 5.49 14.98 -10.54
CA CYS A 41 4.61 15.65 -9.59
C CYS A 41 3.36 16.20 -10.28
N LYS A 42 2.17 15.81 -9.81
CA LYS A 42 0.89 16.34 -10.31
C LYS A 42 0.69 17.85 -10.03
N LYS A 43 1.35 18.41 -9.01
CA LYS A 43 1.23 19.83 -8.64
C LYS A 43 2.18 20.73 -9.44
N CYS A 44 3.46 20.39 -9.51
CA CYS A 44 4.48 21.28 -10.11
C CYS A 44 5.09 20.77 -11.42
N GLY A 45 4.67 19.60 -11.92
CA GLY A 45 5.14 19.01 -13.18
C GLY A 45 6.57 18.45 -13.17
N ARG A 46 7.40 18.81 -12.18
CA ARG A 46 8.80 18.33 -12.09
C ARG A 46 8.85 16.84 -11.82
N ARG A 47 9.87 16.19 -12.39
CA ARG A 47 10.15 14.75 -12.23
C ARG A 47 11.31 14.55 -11.26
N ALA A 48 11.20 13.53 -10.42
CA ALA A 48 12.31 13.05 -9.60
C ALA A 48 12.35 11.51 -9.64
N LEU A 49 13.52 10.94 -9.33
CA LEU A 49 13.68 9.50 -9.20
C LEU A 49 12.71 8.94 -8.15
N ARG A 50 12.15 7.74 -8.36
CA ARG A 50 11.27 7.08 -7.39
C ARG A 50 11.97 6.94 -6.03
N ALA A 51 13.24 6.54 -6.01
CA ALA A 51 14.03 6.46 -4.78
C ALA A 51 14.01 7.78 -3.98
N ARG A 52 14.12 8.92 -4.68
CA ARG A 52 14.04 10.25 -4.05
C ARG A 52 12.65 10.57 -3.51
N TRP A 53 11.58 10.09 -4.16
CA TRP A 53 10.24 10.20 -3.59
C TRP A 53 10.08 9.30 -2.36
N GLU A 54 10.62 8.09 -2.37
CA GLU A 54 10.58 7.14 -1.25
C GLU A 54 11.34 7.67 -0.03
N GLU A 55 12.54 8.23 -0.23
CA GLU A 55 13.34 8.91 0.81
C GLU A 55 12.56 10.06 1.46
N HIS A 56 11.72 10.74 0.69
CA HIS A 56 10.90 11.86 1.13
C HIS A 56 9.46 11.44 1.51
N LEU A 57 9.18 10.15 1.75
CA LEU A 57 7.85 9.63 2.12
C LEU A 57 6.73 10.07 1.17
N PHE A 58 7.04 10.10 -0.12
CA PHE A 58 6.18 10.57 -1.21
C PHE A 58 5.71 12.02 -1.09
N VAL A 59 6.48 12.85 -0.39
CA VAL A 59 6.40 14.31 -0.46
C VAL A 59 7.29 14.79 -1.60
N CYS A 60 6.74 15.61 -2.50
CA CYS A 60 7.48 16.09 -3.66
C CYS A 60 8.75 16.85 -3.21
N PRO A 61 9.97 16.42 -3.62
CA PRO A 61 11.21 17.05 -3.19
C PRO A 61 11.42 18.46 -3.76
N HIS A 62 10.57 18.89 -4.69
CA HIS A 62 10.66 20.19 -5.33
C HIS A 62 9.65 21.22 -4.83
N CYS A 63 8.49 20.79 -4.31
CA CYS A 63 7.40 21.72 -3.97
C CYS A 63 6.59 21.33 -2.73
N GLY A 64 6.93 20.23 -2.05
CA GLY A 64 6.27 19.81 -0.81
C GLY A 64 4.87 19.20 -0.99
N SER A 65 4.37 19.02 -2.22
CA SER A 65 3.05 18.37 -2.41
C SER A 65 3.09 16.88 -2.10
N TYR A 66 2.10 16.38 -1.38
CA TYR A 66 1.92 14.96 -1.13
C TYR A 66 1.45 14.22 -2.39
N ALA A 67 2.04 13.06 -2.66
CA ALA A 67 1.49 12.07 -3.58
C ALA A 67 0.68 11.02 -2.81
N ALA A 68 -0.22 10.33 -3.53
CA ALA A 68 -0.92 9.18 -2.96
C ALA A 68 0.04 8.00 -2.79
N VAL A 69 -0.09 7.30 -1.67
CA VAL A 69 0.66 6.08 -1.32
C VAL A 69 -0.33 4.96 -1.01
N GLY A 70 0.12 3.71 -1.14
CA GLY A 70 -0.67 2.55 -0.75
C GLY A 70 -0.90 2.47 0.76
N ALA A 71 -1.92 1.70 1.14
CA ALA A 71 -2.33 1.54 2.53
C ALA A 71 -1.23 0.87 3.36
N TYR A 72 -0.65 -0.24 2.89
CA TYR A 72 0.38 -0.97 3.64
C TYR A 72 1.71 -0.21 3.69
N TYR A 73 2.10 0.51 2.63
CA TYR A 73 3.25 1.41 2.70
C TYR A 73 3.07 2.46 3.79
N ARG A 74 1.87 3.06 3.90
CA ARG A 74 1.59 4.01 4.96
C ARG A 74 1.68 3.36 6.34
N LEU A 75 1.11 2.17 6.52
CA LEU A 75 1.14 1.45 7.79
C LEU A 75 2.59 1.09 8.20
N GLU A 76 3.42 0.61 7.27
CA GLU A 76 4.83 0.29 7.53
C GLU A 76 5.66 1.50 7.98
N LYS A 77 5.28 2.71 7.57
CA LYS A 77 5.95 3.95 7.99
C LYS A 77 5.42 4.54 9.30
N LEU A 78 4.22 4.15 9.73
CA LEU A 78 3.58 4.69 10.93
C LEU A 78 3.76 3.79 12.15
N TYR A 79 3.77 2.47 11.96
CA TYR A 79 3.83 1.50 13.06
C TYR A 79 5.27 1.12 13.40
N ASP A 80 5.50 0.84 14.67
CA ASP A 80 6.74 0.22 15.12
C ASP A 80 6.85 -1.20 14.56
N SER A 81 8.08 -1.61 14.23
CA SER A 81 8.40 -2.94 13.71
C SER A 81 7.83 -4.01 14.65
N GLY A 82 6.99 -4.89 14.12
CA GLY A 82 6.44 -6.08 14.76
C GLY A 82 5.10 -5.84 15.45
N THR A 83 4.64 -4.59 15.49
CA THR A 83 3.45 -4.20 16.27
C THR A 83 2.15 -4.24 15.48
N PHE A 84 2.22 -4.15 14.16
CA PHE A 84 1.03 -4.14 13.32
C PHE A 84 0.27 -5.48 13.38
N GLN A 85 -1.05 -5.39 13.54
CA GLN A 85 -1.96 -6.52 13.49
C GLN A 85 -3.19 -6.13 12.68
N GLU A 86 -3.34 -6.76 11.53
CA GLU A 86 -4.48 -6.57 10.65
C GLU A 86 -5.73 -7.23 11.25
N LEU A 87 -6.85 -6.53 11.21
CA LEU A 87 -8.16 -7.02 11.64
C LEU A 87 -9.02 -7.32 10.42
N ASP A 88 -9.87 -8.34 10.51
CA ASP A 88 -10.85 -8.68 9.47
C ASP A 88 -10.28 -8.81 8.04
N LYS A 89 -9.02 -9.25 7.92
CA LYS A 89 -8.30 -9.36 6.63
C LYS A 89 -9.02 -10.21 5.56
N ASP A 90 -9.92 -11.09 5.99
CA ASP A 90 -10.67 -12.02 5.15
C ASP A 90 -12.13 -11.55 4.92
N ILE A 91 -12.40 -10.25 5.14
CA ILE A 91 -13.71 -9.66 4.86
C ILE A 91 -14.10 -9.87 3.40
N THR A 92 -15.39 -10.13 3.18
CA THR A 92 -15.96 -10.41 1.86
C THR A 92 -17.01 -9.37 1.50
N VAL A 93 -16.93 -8.88 0.26
CA VAL A 93 -17.89 -7.93 -0.28
C VAL A 93 -19.23 -8.61 -0.50
N ARG A 94 -20.33 -7.91 -0.14
CA ARG A 94 -21.71 -8.34 -0.38
C ARG A 94 -22.40 -7.35 -1.30
N ASP A 95 -23.34 -7.85 -2.10
CA ASP A 95 -24.15 -7.05 -3.03
C ASP A 95 -25.64 -7.25 -2.72
N PRO A 96 -26.17 -6.62 -1.64
CA PRO A 96 -27.55 -6.82 -1.24
C PRO A 96 -28.58 -6.18 -2.19
N LEU A 97 -28.12 -5.36 -3.14
CA LEU A 97 -28.98 -4.66 -4.10
C LEU A 97 -28.95 -5.32 -5.49
N ASP A 98 -28.12 -6.35 -5.68
CA ASP A 98 -27.78 -6.92 -6.99
C ASP A 98 -27.49 -5.82 -8.02
N PHE A 99 -26.64 -4.87 -7.64
CA PHE A 99 -26.41 -3.67 -8.44
C PHE A 99 -25.65 -4.02 -9.74
N PRO A 100 -26.09 -3.53 -10.92
CA PRO A 100 -25.46 -3.87 -12.19
C PRO A 100 -23.95 -3.61 -12.20
N ASP A 101 -23.19 -4.61 -12.66
CA ASP A 101 -21.73 -4.62 -12.79
C ASP A 101 -20.93 -4.46 -11.49
N TYR A 102 -21.58 -4.48 -10.32
CA TYR A 102 -20.87 -4.22 -9.05
C TYR A 102 -19.83 -5.31 -8.75
N LYS A 103 -20.21 -6.57 -8.88
CA LYS A 103 -19.33 -7.73 -8.61
C LYS A 103 -18.11 -7.73 -9.54
N GLU A 104 -18.29 -7.34 -10.79
CA GLU A 104 -17.24 -7.23 -11.79
C GLU A 104 -16.26 -6.09 -11.45
N LYS A 105 -16.79 -4.92 -11.08
CA LYS A 105 -15.98 -3.77 -10.64
C LYS A 105 -15.16 -4.08 -9.40
N VAL A 106 -15.75 -4.76 -8.42
CA VAL A 106 -15.06 -5.20 -7.20
C VAL A 106 -13.90 -6.13 -7.57
N LYS A 107 -14.14 -7.17 -8.38
CA LYS A 107 -13.08 -8.10 -8.83
C LYS A 107 -11.96 -7.39 -9.59
N GLU A 108 -12.29 -6.41 -10.44
CA GLU A 108 -11.28 -5.61 -11.14
C GLU A 108 -10.43 -4.80 -10.16
N LEU A 109 -11.06 -4.15 -9.17
CA LEU A 109 -10.37 -3.38 -8.15
C LEU A 109 -9.51 -4.25 -7.24
N GLU A 110 -10.01 -5.41 -6.78
CA GLU A 110 -9.23 -6.38 -6.01
C GLU A 110 -7.98 -6.81 -6.80
N LYS A 111 -8.13 -7.13 -8.09
CA LYS A 111 -7.00 -7.51 -8.95
C LYS A 111 -6.01 -6.37 -9.17
N LYS A 112 -6.51 -5.14 -9.30
CA LYS A 112 -5.72 -3.94 -9.60
C LYS A 112 -4.94 -3.43 -8.38
N THR A 113 -5.51 -3.59 -7.19
CA THR A 113 -4.98 -3.03 -5.94
C THR A 113 -4.33 -4.08 -5.04
N GLY A 114 -4.72 -5.35 -5.17
CA GLY A 114 -4.36 -6.41 -4.23
C GLY A 114 -5.08 -6.31 -2.88
N LEU A 115 -6.04 -5.38 -2.73
CA LEU A 115 -6.79 -5.16 -1.50
C LEU A 115 -8.15 -5.84 -1.55
N LYS A 116 -8.65 -6.28 -0.39
CA LYS A 116 -10.00 -6.84 -0.22
C LYS A 116 -11.07 -5.78 -0.18
N GLU A 117 -10.73 -4.61 0.35
CA GLU A 117 -11.62 -3.46 0.42
C GLU A 117 -10.79 -2.17 0.39
N ALA A 118 -11.42 -1.01 0.30
CA ALA A 118 -10.75 0.29 0.29
C ALA A 118 -10.14 0.70 1.65
N VAL A 119 -10.10 -0.22 2.64
CA VAL A 119 -9.56 -0.01 3.99
C VAL A 119 -8.72 -1.22 4.43
N VAL A 120 -7.69 -0.95 5.22
CA VAL A 120 -6.79 -1.91 5.87
C VAL A 120 -6.63 -1.51 7.32
#